data_AF-A0A8I1FUB5-F1
#
_entry.id   AF-A0A8I1FUB5-F1
#
_cell.length_a   1.000
_cell.length_b   1.000
_cell.length_c   1.000
_cell.angle_alpha   90.00
_cell.angle_beta   90.00
_cell.angle_gamma   90.00
#
_symmetry.space_group_name_H-M   'P 1'
#
loop_
_entity.id
_entity.type
_entity.pdbx_description
1 polymer ?
#
loop_
_entity_poly.entity_id
_entity_poly.type
_entity_poly.pdbx_seq_one_letter_code
_entity_poly.pdbx_strand_id
1 'polypeptide(L)'
;MNIVATEVYQRGSPRFNMVGQKLPDHLNITDKIITQGLAFRLARYALQRLDDAGFAKAVDGWKITVYTMDADLPASERIYSVRWQNGEGGYIDVCGIFTKRGWPTLDHGYCIGHE
;
A
#
# COMPACT_ATOMS: atom_id res chain seq x y z
N MET A 1 3.74 -13.89 -14.50
CA MET A 1 3.08 -12.68 -13.95
C MET A 1 2.89 -12.94 -12.46
N ASN A 2 3.57 -12.19 -11.60
CA ASN A 2 3.43 -12.38 -10.15
C ASN A 2 1.98 -12.07 -9.74
N ILE A 3 1.44 -12.89 -8.85
CA ILE A 3 0.10 -12.69 -8.27
C ILE A 3 0.16 -11.42 -7.43
N VAL A 4 -0.68 -10.44 -7.74
CA VAL A 4 -0.81 -9.20 -6.96
C VAL A 4 -1.85 -9.42 -5.88
N ALA A 5 -1.40 -9.42 -4.62
CA ALA A 5 -2.29 -9.42 -3.46
C ALA A 5 -2.88 -8.03 -3.24
N THR A 6 -4.07 -7.95 -2.65
CA THR A 6 -4.73 -6.68 -2.33
C THR A 6 -5.23 -6.64 -0.91
N GLU A 7 -4.95 -5.58 -0.18
CA GLU A 7 -5.36 -5.43 1.22
C GLU A 7 -5.97 -4.04 1.45
N VAL A 8 -7.10 -3.96 2.16
CA VAL A 8 -7.77 -2.69 2.44
C VAL A 8 -7.95 -2.57 3.93
N TYR A 9 -7.23 -1.63 4.52
CA TYR A 9 -7.21 -1.37 5.94
C TYR A 9 -8.07 -0.16 6.30
N GLN A 10 -8.73 -0.23 7.45
CA GLN A 10 -9.44 0.88 8.06
C GLN A 10 -8.86 1.17 9.44
N ARG A 11 -8.78 2.45 9.78
CA ARG A 11 -8.46 2.87 11.15
C ARG A 11 -9.57 2.41 12.11
N GLY A 12 -9.20 1.66 13.13
CA GLY A 12 -10.12 1.28 14.20
C GLY A 12 -10.56 2.48 15.05
N SER A 13 -11.59 2.28 15.87
CA SER A 13 -12.07 3.32 16.78
C SER A 13 -10.95 3.80 17.71
N PRO A 14 -10.84 5.13 17.96
CA PRO A 14 -9.88 5.65 18.91
C PRO A 14 -10.06 5.03 20.28
N ARG A 15 -8.96 4.65 20.92
CA ARG A 15 -8.95 4.10 22.29
C ARG A 15 -8.16 5.02 23.19
N PHE A 16 -8.52 5.05 24.46
CA PHE A 16 -7.89 5.88 25.47
C PHE A 16 -7.54 5.02 26.69
N ASN A 17 -6.45 5.34 27.36
CA ASN A 17 -6.13 4.71 28.64
C ASN A 17 -6.99 5.30 29.78
N MET A 18 -6.84 4.77 30.99
CA MET A 18 -7.63 5.19 32.15
C MET A 18 -7.40 6.66 32.57
N VAL A 19 -6.35 7.31 32.08
CA VAL A 19 -6.04 8.73 32.33
C VAL A 19 -6.37 9.63 31.12
N GLY A 20 -7.10 9.11 30.14
CA GLY A 20 -7.59 9.89 28.99
C GLY A 20 -6.55 10.13 27.89
N GLN A 21 -5.38 9.49 27.92
CA GLN A 21 -4.39 9.59 26.84
C GLN A 21 -4.78 8.68 25.67
N LYS A 22 -4.68 9.22 24.45
CA LYS A 22 -4.96 8.46 23.22
C LYS A 22 -3.92 7.35 23.03
N LEU A 23 -4.41 6.13 22.82
CA LEU A 23 -3.59 4.96 22.47
C LEU A 23 -3.29 4.93 20.97
N PRO A 24 -2.25 4.19 20.54
CA PRO A 24 -1.98 3.96 19.13
C PRO A 24 -3.20 3.44 18.38
N ASP A 25 -3.39 3.96 17.18
CA ASP A 25 -4.45 3.51 16.30
C ASP A 25 -4.08 2.14 15.72
N HIS A 26 -5.04 1.23 15.68
CA HIS A 26 -4.89 -0.05 15.00
C HIS A 26 -5.53 0.00 13.62
N LEU A 27 -4.91 -0.69 12.67
CA LEU A 27 -5.47 -0.92 11.35
C LEU A 27 -6.15 -2.29 11.32
N ASN A 28 -7.39 -2.31 10.86
CA ASN A 28 -8.17 -3.53 10.70
C ASN A 28 -8.33 -3.81 9.21
N ILE A 29 -8.10 -5.06 8.80
CA ILE A 29 -8.42 -5.51 7.43
C ILE A 29 -9.94 -5.47 7.26
N THR A 30 -10.39 -5.00 6.09
CA THR A 30 -11.80 -4.89 5.72
C THR A 30 -12.13 -5.79 4.53
N ASP A 31 -13.42 -6.05 4.32
CA ASP A 31 -13.93 -6.77 3.15
C ASP A 31 -14.00 -5.89 1.88
N LYS A 32 -13.55 -4.63 1.95
CA LYS A 32 -13.54 -3.74 0.78
C LYS A 32 -12.46 -4.22 -0.20
N ILE A 33 -12.77 -4.11 -1.50
CA ILE A 33 -11.93 -4.68 -2.55
C ILE A 33 -11.23 -3.58 -3.34
N ILE A 34 -9.96 -3.78 -3.65
CA ILE A 34 -9.25 -3.07 -4.73
C ILE A 34 -9.47 -3.89 -6.00
N THR A 35 -10.09 -3.30 -7.02
CA THR A 35 -10.36 -4.03 -8.26
C THR A 35 -9.04 -4.48 -8.90
N GLN A 36 -9.01 -5.68 -9.47
CA GLN A 36 -7.78 -6.22 -10.08
C GLN A 36 -7.18 -5.26 -11.11
N GLY A 37 -8.01 -4.63 -11.96
CA GLY A 37 -7.53 -3.65 -12.94
C GLY A 37 -6.90 -2.39 -12.33
N LEU A 38 -7.32 -1.97 -11.14
CA LEU A 38 -6.66 -0.90 -10.40
C LEU A 38 -5.35 -1.39 -9.77
N ALA A 39 -5.38 -2.56 -9.12
CA ALA A 39 -4.19 -3.16 -8.52
C ALA A 39 -3.07 -3.36 -9.55
N PHE A 40 -3.37 -3.87 -10.75
CA PHE A 40 -2.39 -4.02 -11.82
C PHE A 40 -1.83 -2.67 -12.32
N ARG A 41 -2.67 -1.64 -12.43
CA ARG A 41 -2.21 -0.30 -12.83
C ARG A 41 -1.28 0.31 -11.78
N LEU A 42 -1.63 0.18 -10.50
CA LEU A 42 -0.80 0.63 -9.38
C LEU A 42 0.52 -0.12 -9.35
N ALA A 43 0.50 -1.46 -9.44
CA ALA A 43 1.71 -2.28 -9.46
C ALA A 43 2.63 -1.93 -10.63
N ARG A 44 2.07 -1.72 -11.84
CA ARG A 44 2.85 -1.31 -13.01
C ARG A 44 3.46 0.09 -12.84
N TYR A 45 2.69 1.04 -12.33
CA TYR A 45 3.18 2.39 -12.05
C TYR A 45 4.32 2.37 -11.02
N ALA A 46 4.11 1.67 -9.90
CA ALA A 46 5.08 1.57 -8.83
C ALA A 46 6.36 0.83 -9.28
N LEU A 47 6.23 -0.22 -10.10
CA LEU A 47 7.39 -0.90 -10.67
C LEU A 47 8.19 0.03 -11.59
N GLN A 48 7.53 0.84 -12.41
CA GLN A 48 8.21 1.85 -13.23
C GLN A 48 8.97 2.84 -12.35
N ARG A 49 8.36 3.32 -11.26
CA ARG A 49 9.02 4.21 -10.30
C ARG A 49 10.23 3.57 -9.64
N LEU A 50 10.20 2.27 -9.33
CA LEU A 50 11.37 1.56 -8.81
C LEU A 50 12.44 1.36 -9.88
N ASP A 51 12.06 1.10 -11.12
CA ASP A 51 12.98 0.94 -12.25
C ASP A 51 13.72 2.25 -12.54
N ASP A 52 12.98 3.36 -12.61
CA ASP A 52 13.53 4.71 -12.79
C ASP A 52 14.53 5.08 -11.67
N ALA A 53 14.31 4.56 -10.46
CA ALA A 53 15.19 4.75 -9.30
C ALA A 53 16.33 3.71 -9.20
N GLY A 54 16.36 2.70 -10.08
CA GLY A 54 17.38 1.65 -10.09
C GLY A 54 17.16 0.48 -9.11
N PHE A 55 15.98 0.39 -8.49
CA PHE A 55 15.63 -0.65 -7.50
C PHE A 55 14.85 -1.84 -8.08
N ALA A 56 14.41 -1.80 -9.34
CA ALA A 56 13.57 -2.86 -9.91
C ALA A 56 14.15 -4.28 -9.78
N LYS A 57 15.48 -4.42 -9.95
CA LYS A 57 16.16 -5.72 -9.79
C LYS A 57 16.18 -6.23 -8.35
N ALA A 58 16.11 -5.35 -7.36
CA ALA A 58 16.16 -5.74 -5.95
C ALA A 58 14.88 -6.44 -5.51
N VAL A 59 13.75 -6.12 -6.14
CA VAL A 59 12.42 -6.65 -5.81
C VAL A 59 11.97 -7.77 -6.73
N ASP A 60 12.85 -8.26 -7.61
CA ASP A 60 12.50 -9.33 -8.55
C ASP A 60 12.17 -10.63 -7.81
N GLY A 61 11.08 -11.28 -8.21
CA GLY A 61 10.55 -12.47 -7.54
C GLY A 61 9.88 -12.23 -6.17
N TRP A 62 9.86 -11.00 -5.65
CA TRP A 62 9.24 -10.71 -4.35
C TRP A 62 7.70 -10.69 -4.47
N LYS A 63 7.01 -10.97 -3.36
CA LYS A 63 5.54 -10.93 -3.30
C LYS A 63 5.08 -9.47 -3.40
N ILE A 64 4.14 -9.20 -4.30
CA ILE A 64 3.58 -7.86 -4.52
C ILE A 64 2.25 -7.74 -3.79
N THR A 65 2.11 -6.71 -2.97
CA THR A 65 0.89 -6.38 -2.23
C THR A 65 0.51 -4.94 -2.47
N VAL A 66 -0.67 -4.71 -3.03
CA VAL A 66 -1.25 -3.37 -3.19
C VAL A 66 -2.20 -3.13 -2.04
N TYR A 67 -1.99 -2.06 -1.29
CA TYR A 67 -2.83 -1.80 -0.13
C TYR A 67 -3.22 -0.34 0.01
N THR A 68 -4.22 -0.09 0.85
CA THR A 68 -4.63 1.27 1.25
C THR A 68 -5.06 1.24 2.71
N MET A 69 -4.83 2.34 3.42
CA MET A 69 -5.23 2.53 4.82
C MET A 69 -6.48 3.41 4.97
N ASP A 70 -6.98 3.94 3.86
CA ASP A 70 -8.06 4.93 3.80
C ASP A 70 -9.40 4.27 3.42
N ALA A 71 -9.70 3.10 4.00
CA ALA A 71 -10.93 2.38 3.68
C ALA A 71 -12.19 3.19 3.98
N ASP A 72 -12.13 4.13 4.92
CA ASP A 72 -13.20 5.08 5.26
C ASP A 72 -13.52 6.06 4.12
N LEU A 73 -12.55 6.35 3.26
CA LEU A 73 -12.75 7.21 2.10
C LEU A 73 -13.43 6.48 0.91
N PRO A 74 -14.16 7.22 0.05
CA PRO A 74 -14.57 6.73 -1.26
C PRO A 74 -13.38 6.25 -2.07
N ALA A 75 -13.56 5.22 -2.90
CA ALA A 75 -12.47 4.63 -3.68
C ALA A 75 -11.70 5.63 -4.57
N SER A 76 -12.34 6.73 -4.99
CA SER A 76 -11.72 7.81 -5.77
C SER A 76 -10.77 8.71 -4.98
N GLU A 77 -10.87 8.69 -3.65
CA GLU A 77 -10.12 9.58 -2.75
C GLU A 77 -9.06 8.83 -1.93
N ARG A 78 -9.02 7.50 -2.05
CA ARG A 78 -8.04 6.67 -1.35
C ARG A 78 -6.63 6.90 -1.86
N ILE A 79 -5.69 6.81 -0.94
CA ILE A 79 -4.27 6.79 -1.22
C ILE A 79 -3.80 5.33 -1.13
N TYR A 80 -3.05 4.91 -2.14
CA TYR A 80 -2.60 3.53 -2.29
C TYR A 80 -1.10 3.41 -2.06
N SER A 81 -0.65 2.22 -1.71
CA SER A 81 0.76 1.87 -1.64
C SER A 81 0.98 0.51 -2.31
N VAL A 82 2.19 0.27 -2.80
CA VAL A 82 2.58 -1.00 -3.40
C VAL A 82 3.86 -1.49 -2.75
N ARG A 83 3.76 -2.62 -2.07
CA ARG A 83 4.84 -3.25 -1.34
C ARG A 83 5.33 -4.52 -2.06
N TRP A 84 6.64 -4.64 -2.14
CA TRP A 84 7.35 -5.88 -2.43
C TRP A 84 7.94 -6.42 -1.14
N GLN A 85 7.72 -7.70 -0.86
CA GLN A 85 8.25 -8.36 0.34
C GLN A 85 8.92 -9.69 -0.01
N ASN A 86 10.11 -9.93 0.55
CA ASN A 86 10.83 -11.19 0.43
C ASN A 86 10.43 -12.19 1.53
N GLY A 87 10.90 -13.43 1.41
CA GLY A 87 10.64 -14.48 2.39
C GLY A 87 11.24 -14.24 3.77
N GLU A 88 12.23 -13.37 3.88
CA GLU A 88 12.94 -13.02 5.12
C GLU A 88 12.30 -11.81 5.85
N GLY A 89 11.18 -11.27 5.35
CA GLY A 89 10.45 -10.14 5.95
C GLY A 89 10.91 -8.75 5.49
N GLY A 90 11.99 -8.65 4.69
CA GLY A 90 12.44 -7.39 4.12
C GLY A 90 11.48 -6.88 3.05
N TYR A 91 11.21 -5.56 3.04
CA TYR A 91 10.30 -4.95 2.09
C TYR A 91 10.78 -3.62 1.51
N ILE A 92 10.32 -3.35 0.28
CA ILE A 92 10.40 -2.03 -0.38
C ILE A 92 8.98 -1.65 -0.77
N ASP A 93 8.60 -0.41 -0.48
CA ASP A 93 7.24 0.10 -0.63
C ASP A 93 7.26 1.41 -1.42
N VAL A 94 6.40 1.52 -2.43
CA VAL A 94 6.11 2.80 -3.09
C VAL A 94 4.86 3.36 -2.43
N CYS A 95 5.03 4.44 -1.68
CA CYS A 95 4.04 4.94 -0.76
C CYS A 95 3.29 6.15 -1.33
N GLY A 96 2.04 6.31 -0.89
CA GLY A 96 1.33 7.57 -1.10
C GLY A 96 0.86 7.81 -2.53
N ILE A 97 0.48 6.75 -3.26
CA ILE A 97 0.07 6.81 -4.66
C ILE A 97 -1.36 7.35 -4.77
N PHE A 98 -1.48 8.55 -5.35
CA PHE A 98 -2.75 9.18 -5.69
C PHE A 98 -3.26 8.72 -7.04
N THR A 99 -4.57 8.52 -7.14
CA THR A 99 -5.23 8.21 -8.40
C THR A 99 -6.14 9.34 -8.86
N LYS A 100 -6.15 9.61 -10.16
CA LYS A 100 -7.12 10.51 -10.81
C LYS A 100 -7.94 9.70 -11.80
N ARG A 101 -9.24 9.54 -11.54
CA ARG A 101 -10.12 8.66 -12.33
C ARG A 101 -9.58 7.22 -12.45
N GLY A 102 -8.99 6.72 -11.35
CA GLY A 102 -8.40 5.38 -11.28
C GLY A 102 -7.03 5.22 -11.95
N TRP A 103 -6.44 6.30 -12.48
CA TRP A 103 -5.08 6.28 -13.02
C TRP A 103 -4.08 6.81 -11.98
N PRO A 104 -3.01 6.07 -11.66
CA PRO A 104 -1.95 6.56 -10.78
C PRO A 104 -1.30 7.82 -11.35
N THR A 105 -1.06 8.84 -10.52
CA THR A 105 -0.55 10.15 -10.98
C THR A 105 0.65 10.64 -10.19
N LEU A 106 0.60 10.58 -8.87
CA LEU A 106 1.63 11.06 -7.95
C LEU A 106 1.88 9.99 -6.89
N ASP A 107 3.13 9.87 -6.44
CA ASP A 107 3.51 9.13 -5.23
C ASP A 107 4.38 10.00 -4.32
N HIS A 108 4.56 9.58 -3.08
CA HIS A 108 5.35 10.27 -2.07
C HIS A 108 6.70 9.60 -1.81
N GLY A 109 7.20 8.82 -2.77
CA GLY A 109 8.50 8.16 -2.71
C GLY A 109 8.47 6.75 -2.13
N TYR A 110 9.60 6.35 -1.55
CA TYR A 110 9.89 4.96 -1.22
C TYR A 110 10.12 4.77 0.28
N CYS A 111 9.63 3.67 0.82
CA CYS A 111 9.96 3.20 2.16
C CYS A 111 10.66 1.84 2.07
N ILE A 112 11.71 1.66 2.87
CA ILE A 112 12.43 0.39 3.00
C ILE A 112 12.38 -0.01 4.46
N GLY A 113 12.10 -1.28 4.72
CA GLY A 113 12.01 -1.78 6.09
C GLY A 113 12.06 -3.30 6.19
N HIS A 114 11.76 -3.76 7.40
CA HIS A 114 11.71 -5.17 7.78
C HIS A 114 10.53 -5.38 8.71
N GLU A 115 9.86 -6.52 8.58
CA GLU A 115 8.68 -6.93 9.37
C GLU A 115 8.92 -8.28 10.04
#